data_AF-A0A0M5LEQ8-F1
#
_entry.id   AF-A0A0M5LEQ8-F1
#
_cell.length_a   1.000
_cell.length_b   1.000
_cell.length_c   1.000
_cell.angle_alpha   90.00
_cell.angle_beta   90.00
_cell.angle_gamma   90.00
#
_symmetry.space_group_name_H-M   'P 1'
#
loop_
_entity.id
_entity.type
_entity.pdbx_description
1 polymer ?
#
loop_
_entity_poly.entity_id
_entity_poly.type
_entity_poly.pdbx_seq_one_letter_code
_entity_poly.pdbx_strand_id
1 'polypeptide(L)'
;MKDRDWTSQYYDTAEFYYWEPQHLGKIKNPKSRYNNQQDVLDHIQNMEVSLNHMFNVFFRIVPSQFINTLLNETCNINTDSIIRTDVQDNFYMQGRYDVLKFSKLVQPDLLFTSEITNFSIEMKIGAKSSLEQVYKYALLHWLEEKHTVIKKESVLLYMGVKEEFSSLWSEKFSNPYEAIQAALELDIDNLKIRASKTESIQINWSEVKDILKRTTISYCSYPTFCTMLNVQSQRMQSEASSLECKEMTRNLFDGMWSELSRRGLSES
;
A
#
# COMPACT_ATOMS: atom_id res chain seq x y z
N MET A 1 10.10 11.40 13.21
CA MET A 1 11.05 10.58 12.42
C MET A 1 11.30 9.23 13.11
N LYS A 2 10.24 8.58 13.65
CA LYS A 2 10.34 7.36 14.47
C LYS A 2 9.83 6.07 13.80
N ASP A 3 9.25 6.17 12.59
CA ASP A 3 8.47 5.09 11.99
C ASP A 3 8.98 4.70 10.60
N ARG A 4 10.31 4.65 10.43
CA ARG A 4 10.93 4.38 9.11
C ARG A 4 11.52 2.98 8.97
N ASP A 5 12.05 2.41 10.05
CA ASP A 5 12.68 1.09 9.99
C ASP A 5 11.68 -0.06 10.15
N TRP A 6 12.13 -1.27 9.77
CA TRP A 6 11.32 -2.47 9.84
C TRP A 6 11.00 -2.90 11.29
N THR A 7 11.80 -2.49 12.28
CA THR A 7 11.57 -2.82 13.68
C THR A 7 10.41 -2.04 14.27
N SER A 8 10.23 -0.76 13.92
CA SER A 8 9.02 0.00 14.26
C SER A 8 7.77 -0.69 13.71
N GLN A 9 7.82 -1.18 12.46
CA GLN A 9 6.70 -1.92 11.88
C GLN A 9 6.39 -3.24 12.59
N TYR A 10 7.42 -3.94 13.08
CA TYR A 10 7.24 -5.13 13.91
C TYR A 10 6.45 -4.79 15.19
N TYR A 11 6.81 -3.69 15.88
CA TYR A 11 6.08 -3.25 17.06
C TYR A 11 4.66 -2.75 16.76
N ASP A 12 4.44 -2.08 15.63
CA ASP A 12 3.09 -1.70 15.18
C ASP A 12 2.20 -2.93 14.95
N THR A 13 2.77 -4.01 14.40
CA THR A 13 2.08 -5.29 14.21
C THR A 13 1.74 -5.93 15.56
N ALA A 14 2.66 -5.88 16.52
CA ALA A 14 2.39 -6.37 17.88
C ALA A 14 1.32 -5.54 18.60
N GLU A 15 1.34 -4.22 18.41
CA GLU A 15 0.34 -3.30 18.96
C GLU A 15 -1.05 -3.60 18.39
N PHE A 16 -1.18 -3.90 17.10
CA PHE A 16 -2.45 -4.31 16.50
C PHE A 16 -3.07 -5.50 17.26
N TYR A 17 -2.31 -6.58 17.48
CA TYR A 17 -2.81 -7.74 18.22
C TYR A 17 -3.01 -7.50 19.71
N TYR A 18 -2.32 -6.51 20.30
CA TYR A 18 -2.59 -6.06 21.66
C TYR A 18 -3.97 -5.41 21.77
N TRP A 19 -4.32 -4.53 20.83
CA TRP A 19 -5.63 -3.86 20.79
C TRP A 19 -6.76 -4.74 20.24
N GLU A 20 -6.43 -5.71 19.39
CA GLU A 20 -7.38 -6.64 18.76
C GLU A 20 -7.13 -8.12 19.14
N PRO A 21 -7.14 -8.46 20.45
CA PRO A 21 -6.80 -9.80 20.92
C PRO A 21 -7.83 -10.86 20.50
N GLN A 22 -9.01 -10.45 20.01
CA GLN A 22 -10.01 -11.35 19.43
C GLN A 22 -9.44 -12.20 18.28
N HIS A 23 -8.46 -11.67 17.53
CA HIS A 23 -7.82 -12.39 16.43
C HIS A 23 -6.89 -13.50 16.92
N LEU A 24 -6.40 -13.40 18.16
CA LEU A 24 -5.58 -14.43 18.80
C LEU A 24 -6.42 -15.48 19.55
N GLY A 25 -7.75 -15.45 19.43
CA GLY A 25 -8.65 -16.30 20.22
C GLY A 25 -8.67 -15.97 21.71
N LYS A 26 -8.06 -14.85 22.12
CA LYS A 26 -7.99 -14.40 23.51
C LYS A 26 -9.02 -13.31 23.76
N ILE A 27 -10.28 -13.69 23.88
CA ILE A 27 -11.30 -12.80 24.45
C ILE A 27 -11.38 -13.10 25.95
N LYS A 28 -11.55 -12.07 26.77
CA LYS A 28 -11.96 -12.18 28.19
C LYS A 28 -13.31 -12.94 28.37
N ASN A 29 -13.97 -13.35 27.28
CA ASN A 29 -15.22 -14.12 27.21
C ASN A 29 -14.95 -15.60 26.87
N PRO A 30 -15.65 -16.55 27.52
CA PRO A 30 -15.43 -18.00 27.39
C PRO A 30 -15.83 -18.63 26.05
N LYS A 31 -16.25 -17.83 25.05
CA LYS A 31 -16.63 -18.29 23.70
C LYS A 31 -15.63 -17.77 22.68
N SER A 32 -14.39 -18.23 22.75
CA SER A 32 -13.41 -17.97 21.69
C SER A 32 -13.96 -18.50 20.36
N ARG A 33 -13.78 -17.73 19.28
CA ARG A 33 -14.13 -18.17 17.92
C ARG A 33 -13.21 -19.28 17.41
N TYR A 34 -12.02 -19.40 17.98
CA TYR A 34 -10.96 -20.33 17.56
C TYR A 34 -10.66 -21.28 18.71
N ASN A 35 -10.63 -22.58 18.42
CA ASN A 35 -10.55 -23.63 19.45
C ASN A 35 -9.14 -24.18 19.62
N ASN A 36 -8.22 -23.88 18.69
CA ASN A 36 -6.84 -24.31 18.73
C ASN A 36 -5.92 -23.29 18.05
N GLN A 37 -4.60 -23.49 18.17
CA GLN A 37 -3.59 -22.59 17.58
C GLN A 37 -3.63 -22.58 16.05
N GLN A 38 -3.91 -23.72 15.40
CA GLN A 38 -3.98 -23.80 13.94
C GLN A 38 -5.12 -22.93 13.40
N ASP A 39 -6.32 -22.99 14.00
CA ASP A 39 -7.46 -22.16 13.60
C ASP A 39 -7.14 -20.66 13.71
N VAL A 40 -6.38 -20.26 14.74
CA VAL A 40 -5.92 -18.88 14.93
C VAL A 40 -4.94 -18.47 13.83
N LEU A 41 -3.95 -19.33 13.54
CA LEU A 41 -2.96 -19.06 12.49
C LEU A 41 -3.62 -19.00 11.11
N ASP A 42 -4.53 -19.92 10.80
CA ASP A 42 -5.29 -19.93 9.55
C ASP A 42 -6.16 -18.67 9.41
N HIS A 43 -6.80 -18.24 10.50
CA HIS A 43 -7.55 -16.97 10.50
C HIS A 43 -6.63 -15.78 10.22
N ILE A 44 -5.52 -15.65 10.96
CA ILE A 44 -4.56 -14.56 10.78
C ILE A 44 -4.05 -14.56 9.33
N GLN A 45 -3.68 -15.72 8.79
CA GLN A 45 -3.17 -15.87 7.43
C GLN A 45 -4.20 -15.49 6.35
N ASN A 46 -5.49 -15.45 6.66
CA ASN A 46 -6.52 -15.03 5.70
C ASN A 46 -6.98 -13.58 5.89
N MET A 47 -6.48 -12.87 6.91
CA MET A 47 -6.78 -11.46 7.11
C MET A 47 -6.00 -10.57 6.13
N GLU A 48 -6.69 -9.61 5.51
CA GLU A 48 -6.07 -8.52 4.73
C GLU A 48 -5.09 -7.71 5.59
N VAL A 49 -5.48 -7.36 6.82
CA VAL A 49 -4.64 -6.57 7.75
C VAL A 49 -3.30 -7.26 8.05
N SER A 50 -3.28 -8.58 8.20
CA SER A 50 -2.02 -9.30 8.45
C SER A 50 -1.10 -9.27 7.22
N LEU A 51 -1.67 -9.35 6.02
CA LEU A 51 -0.92 -9.20 4.77
C LEU A 51 -0.36 -7.77 4.68
N ASN A 52 -1.16 -6.76 5.02
CA ASN A 52 -0.72 -5.36 5.05
C ASN A 52 0.48 -5.17 5.98
N HIS A 53 0.49 -5.77 7.17
CA HIS A 53 1.64 -5.74 8.06
C HIS A 53 2.88 -6.40 7.46
N MET A 54 2.74 -7.56 6.82
CA MET A 54 3.86 -8.25 6.16
C MET A 54 4.43 -7.44 5.00
N PHE A 55 3.58 -6.86 4.16
CA PHE A 55 4.00 -5.95 3.10
C PHE A 55 4.69 -4.70 3.64
N ASN A 56 4.21 -4.14 4.76
CA ASN A 56 4.87 -3.01 5.38
C ASN A 56 6.30 -3.36 5.85
N VAL A 57 6.51 -4.57 6.39
CA VAL A 57 7.87 -5.02 6.75
C VAL A 57 8.71 -5.25 5.49
N PHE A 58 8.16 -5.98 4.50
CA PHE A 58 8.83 -6.30 3.25
C PHE A 58 9.32 -5.03 2.54
N PHE A 59 8.44 -4.05 2.32
CA PHE A 59 8.78 -2.82 1.61
C PHE A 59 9.72 -1.87 2.36
N ARG A 60 9.91 -2.05 3.68
CA ARG A 60 10.95 -1.35 4.45
C ARG A 60 12.34 -1.97 4.33
N ILE A 61 12.41 -3.23 3.90
CA ILE A 61 13.66 -3.99 3.80
C ILE A 61 14.10 -4.10 2.33
N VAL A 62 13.14 -4.17 1.41
CA VAL A 62 13.42 -4.34 -0.02
C VAL A 62 14.26 -3.19 -0.59
N PRO A 63 15.19 -3.47 -1.51
CA PRO A 63 15.94 -2.41 -2.17
C PRO A 63 15.01 -1.44 -2.92
N SER A 64 15.36 -0.15 -2.92
CA SER A 64 14.58 0.88 -3.61
C SER A 64 14.42 0.62 -5.12
N GLN A 65 15.38 -0.08 -5.73
CA GLN A 65 15.29 -0.51 -7.13
C GLN A 65 14.05 -1.38 -7.41
N PHE A 66 13.59 -2.16 -6.43
CA PHE A 66 12.35 -2.94 -6.58
C PHE A 66 11.11 -2.04 -6.60
N ILE A 67 11.08 -0.97 -5.79
CA ILE A 67 9.98 0.02 -5.81
C ILE A 67 9.90 0.71 -7.18
N ASN A 68 11.07 1.09 -7.73
CA ASN A 68 11.14 1.69 -9.06
C ASN A 68 10.68 0.71 -10.14
N THR A 69 11.09 -0.56 -10.07
CA THR A 69 10.61 -1.61 -10.96
C THR A 69 9.08 -1.73 -10.86
N LEU A 70 8.53 -1.77 -9.64
CA LEU A 70 7.10 -1.85 -9.42
C LEU A 70 6.37 -0.69 -10.10
N LEU A 71 6.79 0.55 -9.84
CA LEU A 71 6.22 1.75 -10.45
C LEU A 71 6.33 1.76 -11.97
N ASN A 72 7.50 1.41 -12.51
CA ASN A 72 7.74 1.41 -13.95
C ASN A 72 6.85 0.37 -14.65
N GLU A 73 6.84 -0.87 -14.15
CA GLU A 73 6.15 -1.99 -14.80
C GLU A 73 4.62 -1.93 -14.61
N THR A 74 4.12 -1.41 -13.48
CA THR A 74 2.67 -1.38 -13.23
C THR A 74 2.02 -0.04 -13.55
N CYS A 75 2.73 1.07 -13.36
CA CYS A 75 2.16 2.41 -13.44
C CYS A 75 2.65 3.23 -14.65
N ASN A 76 3.59 2.71 -15.45
CA ASN A 76 4.24 3.43 -16.56
C ASN A 76 4.82 4.79 -16.13
N ILE A 77 5.25 4.91 -14.88
CA ILE A 77 5.95 6.10 -14.38
C ILE A 77 7.42 5.90 -14.70
N ASN A 78 8.06 6.79 -15.46
CA ASN A 78 9.47 6.64 -15.78
C ASN A 78 10.35 7.19 -14.65
N THR A 79 10.78 6.31 -13.73
CA THR A 79 11.72 6.71 -12.67
C THR A 79 13.15 6.94 -13.16
N ASP A 80 13.52 6.41 -14.33
CA ASP A 80 14.88 6.54 -14.89
C ASP A 80 15.20 7.97 -15.33
N SER A 81 14.17 8.74 -15.68
CA SER A 81 14.27 10.16 -16.07
C SER A 81 14.45 11.12 -14.89
N ILE A 82 14.31 10.63 -13.64
CA ILE A 82 14.49 11.40 -12.40
C ILE A 82 15.87 11.09 -11.78
N ILE A 83 16.82 10.64 -12.60
CA ILE A 83 18.23 10.87 -12.35
C ILE A 83 18.52 12.25 -12.94
N ARG A 84 18.06 13.32 -12.27
CA ARG A 84 18.75 14.60 -12.44
C ARG A 84 20.17 14.33 -11.94
N THR A 85 21.17 14.82 -12.66
CA THR A 85 22.60 14.55 -12.44
C THR A 85 23.12 14.84 -11.01
N ASP A 86 22.26 15.39 -10.16
CA ASP A 86 22.45 15.88 -8.81
C ASP A 86 21.48 15.27 -7.76
N VAL A 87 20.41 14.57 -8.16
CA VAL A 87 19.43 13.98 -7.21
C VAL A 87 18.92 12.63 -7.72
N GLN A 88 19.14 11.57 -6.93
CA GLN A 88 18.48 10.28 -7.10
C GLN A 88 17.13 10.34 -6.37
N ASP A 89 16.01 10.20 -7.09
CA ASP A 89 14.67 10.19 -6.49
C ASP A 89 14.46 8.91 -5.66
N ASN A 90 14.96 8.94 -4.43
CA ASN A 90 14.86 7.83 -3.51
C ASN A 90 13.47 7.83 -2.88
N PHE A 91 12.67 6.82 -3.19
CA PHE A 91 11.40 6.61 -2.50
C PHE A 91 11.64 6.23 -1.04
N TYR A 92 10.92 6.91 -0.15
CA TYR A 92 10.88 6.59 1.27
C TYR A 92 9.49 6.12 1.63
N MET A 93 9.42 4.94 2.26
CA MET A 93 8.17 4.44 2.81
C MET A 93 7.80 5.20 4.09
N GLN A 94 6.62 5.80 4.10
CA GLN A 94 6.05 6.45 5.28
C GLN A 94 5.54 5.41 6.27
N GLY A 95 5.65 5.70 7.57
CA GLY A 95 5.02 4.95 8.66
C GLY A 95 3.53 5.21 8.75
N ARG A 96 2.96 5.08 9.96
CA ARG A 96 1.64 5.64 10.24
C ARG A 96 1.62 7.11 9.82
N TYR A 97 0.83 7.43 8.81
CA TYR A 97 0.80 8.77 8.27
C TYR A 97 0.02 9.67 9.24
N ASP A 98 0.75 10.33 10.13
CA ASP A 98 0.20 11.29 11.10
C ASP A 98 0.61 12.73 10.80
N VAL A 99 0.89 13.02 9.53
CA VAL A 99 1.10 14.39 9.07
C VAL A 99 -0.17 15.19 9.36
N LEU A 100 -0.01 16.32 10.05
CA LEU A 100 -1.11 17.21 10.44
C LEU A 100 -2.24 16.49 11.20
N LYS A 101 -1.92 15.43 11.96
CA LYS A 101 -2.89 14.64 12.75
C LYS A 101 -4.02 14.03 11.91
N PHE A 102 -3.79 13.80 10.62
CA PHE A 102 -4.80 13.30 9.69
C PHE A 102 -4.96 11.78 9.67
N SER A 103 -4.29 11.09 10.59
CA SER A 103 -4.30 9.63 10.68
C SER A 103 -5.71 9.03 10.85
N LYS A 104 -6.65 9.81 11.38
CA LYS A 104 -8.04 9.39 11.61
C LYS A 104 -8.92 9.39 10.35
N LEU A 105 -8.51 10.06 9.28
CA LEU A 105 -9.34 10.19 8.09
C LEU A 105 -8.95 9.19 7.00
N VAL A 106 -7.65 9.03 6.77
CA VAL A 106 -7.09 8.14 5.76
C VAL A 106 -5.83 7.50 6.35
N GLN A 107 -5.78 6.17 6.30
CA GLN A 107 -4.53 5.42 6.44
C GLN A 107 -4.37 4.60 5.16
N PRO A 108 -3.31 4.85 4.39
CA PRO A 108 -3.00 4.01 3.25
C PRO A 108 -2.50 2.64 3.73
N ASP A 109 -2.65 1.59 2.93
CA ASP A 109 -2.00 0.30 3.26
C ASP A 109 -0.48 0.45 3.17
N LEU A 110 -0.01 1.13 2.13
CA LEU A 110 1.39 1.52 1.95
C LEU A 110 1.44 2.92 1.30
N LEU A 111 2.36 3.77 1.78
CA LEU A 111 2.64 5.08 1.18
C LEU A 111 4.14 5.25 1.03
N PHE A 112 4.55 5.59 -0.17
CA PHE A 112 5.90 5.98 -0.54
C PHE A 112 5.87 7.44 -0.99
N THR A 113 6.87 8.19 -0.56
CA THR A 113 7.05 9.58 -0.98
C THR A 113 8.47 9.76 -1.46
N SER A 114 8.61 10.47 -2.56
CA SER A 114 9.89 10.94 -3.08
C SER A 114 9.87 12.47 -3.12
N GLU A 115 10.86 13.10 -3.76
CA GLU A 115 10.84 14.56 -3.91
C GLU A 115 9.70 15.00 -4.81
N ILE A 116 9.42 14.23 -5.86
CA ILE A 116 8.46 14.62 -6.90
C ILE A 116 7.28 13.67 -7.05
N THR A 117 7.20 12.57 -6.29
CA THR A 117 6.13 11.58 -6.43
C THR A 117 5.55 11.18 -5.07
N ASN A 118 4.22 11.09 -5.01
CA ASN A 118 3.47 10.40 -3.97
C ASN A 118 2.90 9.11 -4.56
N PHE A 119 3.34 7.98 -4.02
CA PHE A 119 2.95 6.67 -4.48
C PHE A 119 2.28 5.89 -3.35
N SER A 120 0.99 5.66 -3.49
CA SER A 120 0.22 4.82 -2.58
C SER A 120 -0.08 3.47 -3.19
N ILE A 121 -0.11 2.43 -2.35
CA ILE A 121 -0.61 1.11 -2.71
C ILE A 121 -1.80 0.79 -1.82
N GLU A 122 -2.88 0.35 -2.44
CA GLU A 122 -4.04 -0.24 -1.77
C GLU A 122 -4.12 -1.72 -2.11
N MET A 123 -4.33 -2.56 -1.12
CA MET A 123 -4.39 -4.01 -1.26
C MET A 123 -5.80 -4.53 -1.02
N LYS A 124 -6.22 -5.52 -1.80
CA LYS A 124 -7.54 -6.16 -1.70
C LYS A 124 -7.45 -7.67 -1.85
N ILE A 125 -7.83 -8.41 -0.80
CA ILE A 125 -7.99 -9.87 -0.87
C ILE A 125 -9.45 -10.24 -1.15
N GLY A 126 -10.38 -9.73 -0.34
CA GLY A 126 -11.79 -10.11 -0.42
C GLY A 126 -12.78 -8.95 -0.53
N ALA A 127 -12.39 -7.77 -0.03
CA ALA A 127 -13.23 -6.59 -0.05
C ALA A 127 -13.22 -5.90 -1.42
N LYS A 128 -14.33 -5.25 -1.76
CA LYS A 128 -14.39 -4.33 -2.90
C LYS A 128 -13.86 -2.95 -2.47
N SER A 129 -13.22 -2.24 -3.39
CA SER A 129 -12.91 -0.83 -3.22
C SER A 129 -14.16 0.04 -3.39
N SER A 130 -14.06 1.30 -2.98
CA SER A 130 -15.14 2.28 -3.05
C SER A 130 -14.62 3.59 -3.66
N LEU A 131 -15.50 4.33 -4.34
CA LEU A 131 -15.15 5.63 -4.92
C LEU A 131 -14.70 6.64 -3.85
N GLU A 132 -15.24 6.56 -2.63
CA GLU A 132 -14.78 7.38 -1.50
C GLU A 132 -13.29 7.13 -1.21
N GLN A 133 -12.83 5.89 -1.35
CA GLN A 133 -11.44 5.52 -1.11
C GLN A 133 -10.48 6.20 -2.11
N VAL A 134 -10.88 6.28 -3.39
CA VAL A 134 -10.13 7.02 -4.42
C VAL A 134 -9.97 8.49 -3.99
N TYR A 135 -11.04 9.11 -3.49
CA TYR A 135 -11.00 10.48 -2.95
C TYR A 135 -10.10 10.64 -1.74
N LYS A 136 -10.11 9.66 -0.83
CA LYS A 136 -9.24 9.64 0.35
C LYS A 136 -7.77 9.62 -0.03
N TYR A 137 -7.39 8.86 -1.05
CA TYR A 137 -6.01 8.87 -1.55
C TYR A 137 -5.61 10.20 -2.20
N ALA A 138 -6.50 10.82 -2.98
CA ALA A 138 -6.25 12.17 -3.50
C ALA A 138 -6.07 13.21 -2.38
N LEU A 139 -6.87 13.09 -1.31
CA LEU A 139 -6.74 13.93 -0.11
C LEU A 139 -5.43 13.67 0.63
N LEU A 140 -5.01 12.41 0.76
CA LEU A 140 -3.73 12.03 1.36
C LEU A 140 -2.57 12.66 0.60
N HIS A 141 -2.57 12.57 -0.73
CA HIS A 141 -1.52 13.17 -1.55
C HIS A 141 -1.54 14.70 -1.50
N TRP A 142 -2.73 15.30 -1.39
CA TRP A 142 -2.86 16.75 -1.16
C TRP A 142 -2.24 17.19 0.17
N LEU A 143 -2.48 16.44 1.25
CA LEU A 143 -1.88 16.71 2.55
C LEU A 143 -0.37 16.67 2.49
N GLU A 144 0.19 15.72 1.74
CA GLU A 144 1.62 15.61 1.53
C GLU A 144 2.17 16.82 0.76
N GLU A 145 1.51 17.27 -0.31
CA GLU A 145 1.90 18.50 -1.01
C GLU A 145 1.83 19.74 -0.12
N LYS A 146 0.87 19.80 0.81
CA LYS A 146 0.79 20.90 1.79
C LYS A 146 1.87 20.82 2.85
N HIS A 147 2.24 19.61 3.27
CA HIS A 147 3.30 19.40 4.24
C HIS A 147 4.67 19.76 3.67
N THR A 148 4.95 19.35 2.43
CA THR A 148 6.26 19.59 1.80
C THR A 148 6.32 20.90 1.00
N VAL A 149 5.18 21.51 0.70
CA VAL A 149 5.07 22.71 -0.16
C VAL A 149 5.58 22.44 -1.60
N ILE A 150 5.55 21.18 -2.02
CA ILE A 150 5.99 20.73 -3.34
C ILE A 150 4.82 20.03 -4.03
N LYS A 151 4.58 20.39 -5.30
CA LYS A 151 3.66 19.63 -6.15
C LYS A 151 4.34 18.36 -6.63
N LYS A 152 3.68 17.22 -6.42
CA LYS A 152 4.19 15.89 -6.70
C LYS A 152 3.24 15.14 -7.63
N GLU A 153 3.77 14.28 -8.49
CA GLU A 153 2.98 13.28 -9.21
C GLU A 153 2.22 12.39 -8.21
N SER A 154 0.98 12.06 -8.56
CA SER A 154 0.06 11.33 -7.68
C SER A 154 -0.19 9.96 -8.29
N VAL A 155 0.25 8.89 -7.64
CA VAL A 155 0.16 7.52 -8.14
C VAL A 155 -0.54 6.64 -7.11
N LEU A 156 -1.57 5.92 -7.54
CA LEU A 156 -2.30 4.96 -6.74
C LEU A 156 -2.32 3.61 -7.44
N LEU A 157 -1.60 2.64 -6.88
CA LEU A 157 -1.64 1.25 -7.35
C LEU A 157 -2.64 0.47 -6.52
N TYR A 158 -3.61 -0.15 -7.18
CA TYR A 158 -4.42 -1.18 -6.56
C TYR A 158 -3.78 -2.55 -6.77
N MET A 159 -3.78 -3.37 -5.71
CA MET A 159 -3.44 -4.78 -5.78
C MET A 159 -4.65 -5.65 -5.46
N GLY A 160 -4.84 -6.71 -6.24
CA GLY A 160 -6.01 -7.58 -6.09
C GLY A 160 -5.76 -9.02 -6.49
N VAL A 161 -6.68 -9.91 -6.08
CA VAL A 161 -6.56 -11.36 -6.32
C VAL A 161 -6.73 -11.73 -7.79
N LYS A 162 -7.68 -11.09 -8.48
CA LYS A 162 -8.03 -11.45 -9.87
C LYS A 162 -7.20 -10.64 -10.87
N GLU A 163 -7.08 -11.10 -12.11
CA GLU A 163 -6.30 -10.36 -13.13
C GLU A 163 -6.95 -9.05 -13.61
N GLU A 164 -8.26 -8.89 -13.42
CA GLU A 164 -8.99 -7.75 -13.96
C GLU A 164 -9.20 -6.64 -12.93
N PHE A 165 -8.92 -5.38 -13.30
CA PHE A 165 -9.21 -4.20 -12.49
C PHE A 165 -10.68 -4.09 -12.08
N SER A 166 -11.60 -4.47 -12.98
CA SER A 166 -13.05 -4.48 -12.75
C SER A 166 -13.45 -5.31 -11.52
N SER A 167 -12.63 -6.30 -11.17
CA SER A 167 -12.86 -7.17 -10.02
C SER A 167 -12.74 -6.46 -8.67
N LEU A 168 -12.13 -5.28 -8.61
CA LEU A 168 -12.02 -4.51 -7.38
C LEU A 168 -13.32 -3.79 -7.02
N TRP A 169 -14.21 -3.59 -7.98
CA TRP A 169 -15.36 -2.70 -7.83
C TRP A 169 -16.66 -3.49 -7.81
N SER A 170 -17.67 -2.96 -7.12
CA SER A 170 -19.02 -3.53 -7.19
C SER A 170 -19.70 -3.12 -8.50
N GLU A 171 -19.37 -1.90 -8.94
CA GLU A 171 -19.80 -1.22 -10.16
C GLU A 171 -19.13 -1.80 -11.41
N LYS A 172 -18.05 -2.56 -11.25
CA LYS A 172 -17.27 -3.20 -12.32
C LYS A 172 -16.67 -2.23 -13.35
N PHE A 173 -16.08 -1.13 -12.88
CA PHE A 173 -15.33 -0.21 -13.75
C PHE A 173 -14.28 -0.97 -14.57
N SER A 174 -14.32 -0.84 -15.89
CA SER A 174 -13.48 -1.63 -16.78
C SER A 174 -12.02 -1.18 -16.75
N ASN A 175 -11.79 0.09 -16.43
CA ASN A 175 -10.49 0.74 -16.44
C ASN A 175 -10.39 1.86 -15.39
N PRO A 176 -9.18 2.33 -15.05
CA PRO A 176 -8.98 3.37 -14.04
C PRO A 176 -9.63 4.72 -14.36
N TYR A 177 -9.77 5.08 -15.65
CA TYR A 177 -10.39 6.35 -16.05
C TYR A 177 -11.86 6.41 -15.63
N GLU A 178 -12.61 5.32 -15.82
CA GLU A 178 -14.01 5.23 -15.38
C GLU A 178 -14.15 5.42 -13.87
N ALA A 179 -13.27 4.80 -13.07
CA ALA A 179 -13.27 4.96 -11.62
C ALA A 179 -12.99 6.41 -11.19
N ILE A 180 -12.07 7.11 -11.88
CA ILE A 180 -11.79 8.53 -11.64
C ILE A 180 -13.00 9.39 -11.99
N GLN A 181 -13.63 9.21 -13.16
CA GLN A 181 -14.81 10.00 -13.53
C GLN A 181 -15.96 9.79 -12.54
N ALA A 182 -16.26 8.55 -12.20
CA ALA A 182 -17.29 8.23 -11.22
C ALA A 182 -16.97 8.81 -9.84
N ALA A 183 -15.69 8.77 -9.41
CA ALA A 183 -15.27 9.43 -8.19
C ALA A 183 -15.53 10.95 -8.29
N LEU A 184 -15.12 11.62 -9.35
CA LEU A 184 -15.24 13.09 -9.51
C LEU A 184 -16.69 13.62 -9.42
N GLU A 185 -17.67 12.75 -9.66
CA GLU A 185 -19.12 13.00 -9.55
C GLU A 185 -19.70 12.59 -8.18
N LEU A 186 -18.95 11.87 -7.35
CA LEU A 186 -19.37 11.41 -6.03
C LEU A 186 -19.70 12.58 -5.10
N ASP A 187 -20.83 12.47 -4.40
CA ASP A 187 -21.12 13.33 -3.26
C ASP A 187 -20.21 12.97 -2.08
N ILE A 188 -19.30 13.87 -1.77
CA ILE A 188 -18.30 13.71 -0.70
C ILE A 188 -18.66 14.48 0.58
N ASP A 189 -19.88 14.97 0.75
CA ASP A 189 -20.24 15.80 1.90
C ASP A 189 -20.02 15.09 3.25
N ASN A 190 -20.31 13.79 3.34
CA ASN A 190 -19.99 12.98 4.52
C ASN A 190 -18.47 12.89 4.78
N LEU A 191 -17.65 12.84 3.73
CA LEU A 191 -16.20 12.89 3.87
C LEU A 191 -15.75 14.28 4.34
N LYS A 192 -16.32 15.36 3.80
CA LYS A 192 -16.03 16.74 4.24
C LYS A 192 -16.36 16.95 5.71
N ILE A 193 -17.51 16.45 6.17
CA ILE A 193 -17.95 16.54 7.58
C ILE A 193 -17.01 15.77 8.50
N ARG A 194 -16.50 14.60 8.09
CA ARG A 194 -15.50 13.88 8.89
C ARG A 194 -14.18 14.61 8.91
N ALA A 195 -13.75 15.15 7.78
CA ALA A 195 -12.49 15.85 7.66
C ALA A 195 -12.46 17.18 8.41
N SER A 196 -13.59 17.89 8.51
CA SER A 196 -13.68 19.15 9.25
C SER A 196 -13.56 18.98 10.77
N LYS A 197 -13.78 17.76 11.27
CA LYS A 197 -13.53 17.41 12.69
C LYS A 197 -12.04 17.22 13.00
N THR A 198 -11.19 17.21 11.98
CA THR A 198 -9.73 17.11 12.16
C THR A 198 -9.16 18.52 12.24
N GLU A 199 -8.84 18.97 13.45
CA GLU A 199 -8.63 20.38 13.83
C GLU A 199 -7.41 21.10 13.20
N SER A 200 -6.69 20.47 12.26
CA SER A 200 -5.31 20.87 11.93
C SER A 200 -5.12 21.56 10.59
N ILE A 201 -6.10 21.50 9.66
CA ILE A 201 -5.96 22.15 8.35
C ILE A 201 -7.32 22.42 7.68
N GLN A 202 -7.47 23.60 7.06
CA GLN A 202 -8.59 23.88 6.18
C GLN A 202 -8.35 23.20 4.82
N ILE A 203 -9.18 22.22 4.47
CA ILE A 203 -9.04 21.49 3.21
C ILE A 203 -9.58 22.30 2.05
N ASN A 204 -8.74 22.50 1.02
CA ASN A 204 -9.17 23.01 -0.27
C ASN A 204 -9.65 21.85 -1.16
N TRP A 205 -10.95 21.57 -1.13
CA TRP A 205 -11.54 20.47 -1.90
C TRP A 205 -11.42 20.62 -3.42
N SER A 206 -11.25 21.86 -3.93
CA SER A 206 -10.97 22.07 -5.35
C SER A 206 -9.59 21.53 -5.71
N GLU A 207 -8.58 21.81 -4.88
CA GLU A 207 -7.22 21.29 -5.09
C GLU A 207 -7.18 19.77 -4.93
N VAL A 208 -7.88 19.21 -3.94
CA VAL A 208 -8.00 17.73 -3.80
C VAL A 208 -8.61 17.12 -5.06
N LYS A 209 -9.66 17.74 -5.62
CA LYS A 209 -10.27 17.30 -6.88
C LYS A 209 -9.29 17.40 -8.05
N ASP A 210 -8.44 18.43 -8.08
CA ASP A 210 -7.41 18.57 -9.11
C ASP A 210 -6.30 17.53 -8.98
N ILE A 211 -5.93 17.12 -7.75
CA ILE A 211 -5.06 15.95 -7.54
C ILE A 211 -5.71 14.68 -8.07
N LEU A 212 -6.98 14.44 -7.76
CA LEU A 212 -7.70 13.27 -8.26
C LEU A 212 -7.68 13.21 -9.80
N LYS A 213 -7.97 14.31 -10.49
CA LYS A 213 -7.98 14.36 -11.97
C LYS A 213 -6.64 13.98 -12.60
N ARG A 214 -5.53 14.27 -11.94
CA ARG A 214 -4.17 13.98 -12.43
C ARG A 214 -3.54 12.75 -11.78
N THR A 215 -4.29 12.01 -10.97
CA THR A 215 -3.78 10.81 -10.32
C THR A 215 -3.69 9.68 -11.33
N THR A 216 -2.51 9.08 -11.45
CA THR A 216 -2.32 7.83 -12.18
C THR A 216 -2.83 6.69 -11.31
N ILE A 217 -3.99 6.13 -11.65
CA ILE A 217 -4.49 4.92 -11.02
C ILE A 217 -4.08 3.71 -11.88
N SER A 218 -3.50 2.70 -11.25
CA SER A 218 -3.03 1.48 -11.91
C SER A 218 -3.43 0.24 -11.14
N TYR A 219 -3.18 -0.93 -11.74
CA TYR A 219 -3.57 -2.23 -11.18
C TYR A 219 -2.45 -3.25 -11.31
N CYS A 220 -2.24 -4.05 -10.27
CA CYS A 220 -1.35 -5.20 -10.29
C CYS A 220 -2.01 -6.37 -9.55
N SER A 221 -2.24 -7.47 -10.25
CA SER A 221 -2.74 -8.68 -9.58
C SER A 221 -1.64 -9.28 -8.69
N TYR A 222 -2.02 -9.98 -7.61
CA TYR A 222 -1.03 -10.70 -6.80
C TYR A 222 -0.22 -11.74 -7.60
N PRO A 223 -0.78 -12.48 -8.57
CA PRO A 223 0.01 -13.34 -9.46
C PRO A 223 1.04 -12.56 -10.30
N THR A 224 0.66 -11.39 -10.83
CA THR A 224 1.60 -10.50 -11.53
C THR A 224 2.72 -10.05 -10.58
N PHE A 225 2.37 -9.59 -9.37
CA PHE A 225 3.35 -9.20 -8.37
C PHE A 225 4.30 -10.36 -7.98
N CYS A 226 3.78 -11.59 -7.88
CA CYS A 226 4.61 -12.79 -7.63
C CYS A 226 5.60 -13.03 -8.77
N THR A 227 5.20 -12.81 -10.02
CA THR A 227 6.11 -12.87 -11.18
C THR A 227 7.22 -11.84 -11.05
N MET A 228 6.90 -10.62 -10.64
CA MET A 228 7.89 -9.56 -10.40
C MET A 228 8.86 -9.93 -9.28
N LEU A 229 8.38 -10.49 -8.17
CA LEU A 229 9.25 -10.97 -7.07
C LEU A 229 10.26 -12.01 -7.58
N ASN A 230 9.80 -12.98 -8.39
CA ASN A 230 10.65 -14.03 -8.93
C ASN A 230 11.72 -13.49 -9.90
N VAL A 231 11.33 -12.62 -10.84
CA VAL A 231 12.25 -12.00 -11.79
C VAL A 231 13.32 -11.19 -11.05
N GLN A 232 12.92 -10.43 -10.02
CA GLN A 232 13.83 -9.59 -9.25
C GLN A 232 14.76 -10.41 -8.36
N SER A 233 14.25 -11.47 -7.72
CA SER A 233 15.06 -12.44 -6.98
C SER A 233 16.15 -13.05 -7.88
N GLN A 234 15.79 -13.52 -9.08
CA GLN A 234 16.73 -14.11 -10.03
C GLN A 234 17.79 -13.11 -10.50
N ARG A 235 17.36 -11.90 -10.88
CA ARG A 235 18.25 -10.83 -11.34
C ARG A 235 19.27 -10.47 -10.26
N MET A 236 18.81 -10.17 -9.05
CA MET A 236 19.68 -9.79 -7.94
C MET A 236 20.63 -10.93 -7.53
N GLN A 237 20.18 -12.18 -7.57
CA GLN A 237 21.05 -13.34 -7.31
C GLN A 237 22.13 -13.52 -8.39
N SER A 238 21.84 -13.15 -9.65
CA SER A 238 22.81 -13.19 -10.74
C SER A 238 23.86 -12.07 -10.64
N GLU A 239 23.44 -10.88 -10.18
CA GLU A 239 24.29 -9.69 -10.04
C GLU A 239 25.07 -9.66 -8.71
N ALA A 240 24.63 -10.41 -7.70
CA ALA A 240 25.26 -10.43 -6.38
C ALA A 240 26.69 -11.01 -6.42
N SER A 241 27.62 -10.26 -5.84
CA SER A 241 29.05 -10.56 -5.80
C SER A 241 29.43 -11.59 -4.73
N SER A 242 28.58 -11.82 -3.72
CA SER A 242 28.84 -12.73 -2.61
C SER A 242 27.69 -13.72 -2.40
N LEU A 243 27.99 -14.87 -1.80
CA LEU A 243 26.99 -15.90 -1.49
C LEU A 243 25.97 -15.41 -0.46
N GLU A 244 26.44 -14.60 0.50
CA GLU A 244 25.63 -13.99 1.55
C GLU A 244 24.58 -13.03 0.95
N CYS A 245 24.97 -12.21 -0.04
CA CYS A 245 24.02 -11.33 -0.74
C CYS A 245 22.93 -12.12 -1.48
N LYS A 246 23.30 -13.27 -2.09
CA LYS A 246 22.34 -14.16 -2.75
C LYS A 246 21.37 -14.78 -1.75
N GLU A 247 21.89 -15.25 -0.61
CA GLU A 247 21.09 -15.81 0.46
C GLU A 247 20.09 -14.79 1.03
N MET A 248 20.55 -13.57 1.33
CA MET A 248 19.68 -12.49 1.83
C MET A 248 18.57 -12.16 0.84
N THR A 249 18.91 -12.03 -0.45
CA THR A 249 17.93 -11.76 -1.53
C THR A 249 16.89 -12.86 -1.58
N ARG A 250 17.34 -14.12 -1.61
CA ARG A 250 16.46 -15.29 -1.64
C ARG A 250 15.52 -15.31 -0.43
N ASN A 251 16.04 -15.14 0.77
CA ASN A 251 15.23 -15.16 1.99
C ASN A 251 14.16 -14.07 2.00
N LEU A 252 14.45 -12.89 1.45
CA LEU A 252 13.53 -11.77 1.38
C LEU A 252 12.43 -11.98 0.33
N PHE A 253 12.81 -12.21 -0.92
CA PHE A 253 11.86 -12.31 -2.03
C PHE A 253 11.10 -13.63 -2.03
N ASP A 254 11.79 -14.75 -1.85
CA ASP A 254 11.15 -16.08 -1.82
C ASP A 254 10.28 -16.23 -0.57
N GLY A 255 10.62 -15.56 0.54
CA GLY A 255 9.79 -15.50 1.74
C GLY A 255 8.44 -14.83 1.48
N MET A 256 8.43 -13.67 0.83
CA MET A 256 7.20 -12.97 0.45
C MET A 256 6.41 -13.77 -0.60
N TRP A 257 7.08 -14.32 -1.61
CA TRP A 257 6.44 -15.18 -2.61
C TRP A 257 5.76 -16.40 -1.96
N SER A 258 6.47 -17.07 -1.05
CA SER A 258 5.94 -18.24 -0.33
C SER A 258 4.73 -17.91 0.52
N GLU A 259 4.69 -16.72 1.13
CA GLU A 259 3.52 -16.27 1.90
C GLU A 259 2.31 -16.00 0.98
N LEU A 260 2.51 -15.33 -0.15
CA LEU A 260 1.44 -15.13 -1.13
C LEU A 260 0.93 -16.47 -1.68
N SER A 261 1.83 -17.41 -1.95
CA SER A 261 1.45 -18.77 -2.37
C SER A 261 0.66 -19.51 -1.31
N ARG A 262 1.09 -19.44 -0.03
CA ARG A 262 0.38 -20.07 1.09
C ARG A 262 -1.04 -19.53 1.26
N ARG A 263 -1.26 -18.25 0.93
CA ARG A 263 -2.58 -17.59 0.90
C ARG A 263 -3.41 -17.89 -0.35
N GLY A 264 -2.87 -18.63 -1.31
CA GLY A 264 -3.53 -18.89 -2.60
C GLY A 264 -3.62 -17.64 -3.48
N LEU A 265 -2.66 -16.72 -3.35
CA LEU A 265 -2.61 -15.45 -4.10
C LEU A 265 -1.58 -15.45 -5.24
N SER A 266 -0.76 -16.50 -5.36
CA SER A 266 0.32 -16.56 -6.36
C SER A 266 -0.11 -17.08 -7.73
N GLU A 267 -1.30 -17.67 -7.84
CA GLU A 267 -1.82 -18.32 -9.05
C GLU A 267 -3.22 -17.79 -9.36
N SER A 268 -3.59 -17.74 -10.64
CA SER A 268 -4.86 -17.19 -11.16
C SER A 268 -6.00 -18.19 -11.17
#